data_AF-A0A843HVM0-F1
#
_entry.id   AF-A0A843HVM0-F1
#
_cell.length_a   1.000
_cell.length_b   1.000
_cell.length_c   1.000
_cell.angle_alpha   90.00
_cell.angle_beta   90.00
_cell.angle_gamma   90.00
#
_symmetry.space_group_name_H-M   'P 1'
#
loop_
_entity.id
_entity.type
_entity.pdbx_description
1 polymer ?
#
loop_
_entity_poly.entity_id
_entity_poly.type
_entity_poly.pdbx_seq_one_letter_code
_entity_poly.pdbx_strand_id
1 'polypeptide(L)' 'MKKLIYKLFVAYDYGVAEHPENQMKKLGYKVIKAEPQTLGECWFFWVEDYIEPMPKYLIKVKEEE' A
#
# COMPACT_ATOMS: atom_id res chain seq x y z
N MET A 1 -8.97 -8.44 8.42
CA MET A 1 -8.64 -7.47 7.36
C MET A 1 -7.58 -6.54 7.90
N LYS A 2 -6.59 -6.17 7.09
CA LYS A 2 -5.49 -5.29 7.50
C LYS A 2 -5.41 -4.08 6.58
N LYS A 3 -5.14 -2.91 7.15
CA LYS A 3 -5.02 -1.66 6.40
C LYS A 3 -3.56 -1.26 6.20
N LEU A 4 -3.25 -0.82 4.98
CA LEU A 4 -1.96 -0.30 4.54
C LEU A 4 -2.13 1.08 3.91
N ILE A 5 -1.15 1.95 4.13
CA ILE A 5 -0.96 3.20 3.37
C ILE A 5 0.19 2.98 2.41
N TYR A 6 -0.07 3.19 1.12
CA TYR A 6 0.93 3.23 0.07
C TYR A 6 1.31 4.68 -0.21
N LYS A 7 2.54 5.09 0.07
CA LYS A 7 3.06 6.43 -0.17
C LYS A 7 3.58 6.56 -1.60
N LEU A 8 2.92 7.36 -2.45
CA LEU A 8 3.27 7.47 -3.88
C LEU A 8 4.68 8.01 -4.10
N PHE A 9 5.04 9.10 -3.43
CA PHE A 9 6.37 9.71 -3.57
C PHE A 9 7.48 8.79 -3.08
N VAL A 10 7.29 8.13 -1.94
CA VAL A 10 8.28 7.17 -1.43
C VAL A 10 8.40 5.97 -2.38
N ALA A 11 7.31 5.51 -2.99
CA ALA A 11 7.40 4.44 -3.99
C ALA A 11 8.23 4.90 -5.21
N TYR A 12 7.99 6.11 -5.69
CA TYR A 12 8.72 6.71 -6.81
C TYR A 12 10.22 6.91 -6.51
N ASP A 13 10.56 7.43 -5.33
CA ASP A 13 11.96 7.59 -4.87
C ASP A 13 12.71 6.24 -4.80
N TYR A 14 11.98 5.15 -4.64
CA TYR A 14 12.50 3.77 -4.65
C TYR A 14 12.38 3.10 -6.03
N GLY A 15 12.13 3.87 -7.09
CA GLY A 15 12.11 3.39 -8.48
C GLY A 15 10.81 2.70 -8.90
N VAL A 16 9.75 2.76 -8.10
CA VAL A 16 8.44 2.19 -8.46
C VAL A 16 7.60 3.26 -9.15
N ALA A 17 7.64 3.25 -10.48
CA ALA A 17 6.82 4.12 -11.33
C ALA A 17 5.49 3.49 -11.77
N GLU A 18 5.18 2.28 -11.30
CA GLU A 18 3.96 1.56 -11.66
C GLU A 18 2.74 2.01 -10.83
N HIS A 19 1.54 1.84 -11.39
CA HIS A 19 0.28 2.04 -10.68
C HIS A 19 0.24 1.21 -9.37
N PRO A 20 -0.19 1.80 -8.23
CA PRO A 20 -0.15 1.13 -6.93
C PRO A 20 -0.83 -0.24 -6.89
N GLU A 21 -1.99 -0.41 -7.53
CA GLU A 21 -2.69 -1.70 -7.57
C GLU A 21 -1.88 -2.81 -8.26
N ASN A 22 -1.21 -2.48 -9.37
CA ASN A 22 -0.37 -3.44 -10.09
C ASN A 22 0.84 -3.83 -9.25
N GLN A 23 1.45 -2.85 -8.56
CA GLN A 23 2.56 -3.11 -7.65
C GLN A 23 2.13 -3.99 -6.49
N MET A 24 0.96 -3.73 -5.88
CA MET A 24 0.42 -4.57 -4.80
C MET A 24 0.23 -6.02 -5.26
N LYS A 25 -0.27 -6.23 -6.48
CA LYS A 25 -0.38 -7.57 -7.07
C LYS A 25 0.99 -8.24 -7.28
N LYS A 26 2.00 -7.51 -7.78
CA LYS A 26 3.37 -8.02 -7.95
C LYS A 26 4.02 -8.41 -6.62
N LEU A 27 3.75 -7.65 -5.56
CA LEU A 27 4.19 -7.96 -4.21
C LEU A 27 3.46 -9.16 -3.58
N GLY A 28 2.45 -9.73 -4.25
CA GLY A 28 1.70 -10.88 -3.79
C GLY A 28 0.56 -10.57 -2.84
N TYR A 29 0.20 -9.30 -2.65
CA TYR A 29 -0.91 -8.93 -1.77
C TYR A 29 -2.25 -9.35 -2.36
N LYS A 30 -3.07 -10.00 -1.54
CA LYS A 30 -4.49 -10.17 -1.82
C LYS A 30 -5.27 -8.94 -1.35
N VAL A 31 -5.48 -8.01 -2.29
CA VAL A 31 -6.20 -6.75 -2.06
C VAL A 31 -7.71 -7.00 -2.06
N ILE A 32 -8.37 -6.63 -0.97
CA ILE A 32 -9.83 -6.67 -0.79
C ILE A 32 -10.45 -5.34 -1.28
N LYS A 33 -9.79 -4.22 -0.96
CA LYS A 33 -10.23 -2.87 -1.33
C LYS A 33 -9.04 -1.96 -1.56
N ALA A 34 -9.15 -1.07 -2.54
CA ALA A 34 -8.18 -0.02 -2.82
C ALA A 34 -8.90 1.32 -2.94
N GLU A 35 -8.37 2.37 -2.33
CA GLU A 35 -8.91 3.72 -2.43
C GLU A 35 -7.78 4.75 -2.62
N PRO A 36 -7.76 5.52 -3.72
CA PRO A 36 -6.86 6.64 -3.87
C PRO A 36 -7.21 7.76 -2.88
N GLN A 37 -6.19 8.40 -2.31
CA GLN A 37 -6.34 9.52 -1.39
C GLN A 37 -5.63 10.75 -1.95
N THR A 38 -6.40 11.76 -2.31
CA THR A 38 -5.88 13.03 -2.86
C THR A 38 -5.15 13.84 -1.80
N LEU A 39 -5.69 13.93 -0.58
CA LEU A 39 -5.18 14.78 0.52
C LEU A 39 -3.91 14.28 1.22
N GLY A 40 -3.18 13.34 0.64
CA GLY A 40 -1.89 12.88 1.20
C GLY A 40 -1.03 12.12 0.22
N GLU A 41 -1.35 12.25 -1.08
CA GLU A 41 -0.64 11.64 -2.21
C GLU A 41 -0.31 10.17 -1.95
N CYS A 42 -1.34 9.43 -1.53
CA CYS A 42 -1.23 8.06 -1.09
C CYS A 42 -2.44 7.23 -1.50
N TRP A 43 -2.34 5.92 -1.29
CA TRP A 43 -3.45 4.99 -1.48
C TRP A 43 -3.68 4.22 -0.18
N PHE A 44 -4.96 3.99 0.12
CA PHE A 44 -5.34 3.05 1.16
C PHE A 44 -5.64 1.70 0.54
N PHE A 45 -5.02 0.67 1.10
CA PHE A 45 -5.26 -0.71 0.72
C PHE A 45 -5.75 -1.48 1.94
N TRP A 46 -6.80 -2.25 1.73
CA TRP A 46 -7.24 -3.28 2.65
C TRP A 46 -6.86 -4.63 2.07
N VAL A 47 -6.06 -5.38 2.81
CA VAL A 47 -5.51 -6.68 2.41
C VAL A 47 -5.91 -7.75 3.43
N GLU A 48 -5.84 -9.01 3.03
CA GLU A 48 -6.08 -10.13 3.96
C GLU A 48 -5.05 -10.15 5.09
N ASP A 49 -3.77 -10.18 4.72
CA ASP A 49 -2.63 -10.23 5.63
C ASP A 49 -1.47 -9.35 5.17
N TYR A 50 -0.53 -9.11 6.08
CA TYR A 50 0.73 -8.43 5.77
C TYR A 50 1.75 -9.41 5.19
N ILE A 51 2.55 -8.97 4.22
CA ILE A 51 3.66 -9.74 3.66
C ILE A 51 4.96 -9.09 4.08
N GLU A 52 5.87 -9.88 4.67
CA GLU A 52 7.19 -9.44 5.12
C GLU A 52 8.30 -10.02 4.22
N PRO A 53 9.38 -9.28 3.94
CA PRO A 53 9.63 -7.91 4.40
C PRO A 53 8.78 -6.89 3.64
N MET A 54 8.17 -5.96 4.37
CA MET A 54 7.35 -4.92 3.76
C MET A 54 8.22 -3.81 3.11
N PRO A 55 7.93 -3.42 1.85
CA PRO A 55 8.55 -2.26 1.23
C PRO A 55 8.36 -0.97 2.04
N LYS A 56 9.36 -0.08 2.02
CA LYS A 56 9.36 1.16 2.83
C LYS A 56 8.25 2.15 2.49
N TYR A 57 7.69 2.07 1.28
CA TYR A 57 6.55 2.90 0.86
C TYR A 57 5.20 2.36 1.34
N LEU A 58 5.17 1.19 2.01
CA LEU A 58 3.98 0.65 2.65
C LEU A 58 4.06 0.87 4.17
N ILE A 59 2.98 1.38 4.76
CA ILE A 59 2.88 1.65 6.20
C ILE A 59 1.66 0.91 6.75
N LYS A 60 1.86 0.15 7.83
CA LYS A 60 0.75 -0.49 8.56
C LYS A 60 -0.05 0.57 9.30
N VAL A 61 -1.36 0.58 9.08
CA VAL A 61 -2.27 1.36 9.92
C VAL A 61 -2.70 0.46 11.06
N LYS A 62 -2.37 0.84 12.30
CA LYS A 62 -3.01 0.23 13.47
C LYS A 62 -4.47 0.69 13.47
N GLU A 63 -5.40 -0.24 13.41
CA GLU A 63 -6.77 0.05 13.80
C GLU A 63 -6.72 0.28 15.32
N GLU A 64 -7.01 1.49 15.77
CA GLU A 64 -7.27 1.75 17.19
C GLU A 64 -8.59 1.03 17.51
N GLU A 65 -8.55 0.10 18.47
CA GLU A 65 -9.73 -0.60 19.01
C GLU A 65 -10.65 0.35 19.78
#